data_AF-D6PJX9-F1
#
_entry.id   AF-D6PJX9-F1
#
_cell.length_a   1.000
_cell.length_b   1.000
_cell.length_c   1.000
_cell.angle_alpha   90.00
_cell.angle_beta   90.00
_cell.angle_gamma   90.00
#
_symmetry.space_group_name_H-M   'P 1'
#
loop_
_entity.id
_entity.type
_entity.pdbx_description
1 polymer ?
#
loop_
_entity_poly.entity_id
_entity_poly.type
_entity_poly.pdbx_seq_one_letter_code
_entity_poly.pdbx_strand_id
1 'polypeptide(L)'
;MTISSTTVKNSYSGNGTLDTFNYTFKIFADADIQVIIRDASATETVKTLTTHYTITGAGSASGGTIVFTAGNIPTATETVVIRRASPQTQAIDYIANDPFPAESHEEGLDRSMMAIQQLQEEVDRSIKLSRTNTMNSTEFTVGDTDRAGKIFGFDSNGELVVSQELGTFKGNWSASTTYSARDIVKDTSTNNIFLANTGHTSSGSQPLTTNTDSAKWDLLVDAASATTSATNAAASATAAATSATNASTSETNAATSATTATTKAGEASTSATNAETAKTAAETAQAAAEAALDNLMIDFRC
;
A
#
# COMPACT_ATOMS: atom_id res chain seq x y z
N MET A 1 17.37 -22.73 -44.39
CA MET A 1 18.03 -23.05 -43.10
C MET A 1 17.05 -22.83 -41.95
N THR A 2 16.63 -23.92 -41.28
CA THR A 2 15.54 -23.97 -40.31
C THR A 2 15.69 -23.07 -39.08
N ILE A 3 14.57 -22.62 -38.53
CA ILE A 3 14.53 -21.93 -37.23
C ILE A 3 14.46 -22.89 -36.04
N SER A 4 15.57 -22.98 -35.30
CA SER A 4 15.70 -23.80 -34.09
C SER A 4 15.57 -23.01 -32.78
N SER A 5 15.67 -21.68 -32.83
CA SER A 5 15.55 -20.82 -31.65
C SER A 5 14.09 -20.55 -31.29
N THR A 6 13.75 -20.61 -30.00
CA THR A 6 12.45 -20.22 -29.44
C THR A 6 12.42 -18.77 -28.96
N THR A 7 13.57 -18.08 -28.96
CA THR A 7 13.63 -16.66 -28.60
C THR A 7 12.97 -15.82 -29.68
N VAL A 8 11.97 -15.03 -29.29
CA VAL A 8 11.27 -14.08 -30.18
C VAL A 8 11.32 -12.63 -29.69
N LYS A 9 12.00 -12.42 -28.55
CA LYS A 9 12.07 -11.14 -27.86
C LYS A 9 13.39 -11.02 -27.10
N ASN A 10 13.95 -9.80 -27.10
CA ASN A 10 15.05 -9.39 -26.24
C ASN A 10 14.62 -8.13 -25.45
N SER A 11 15.17 -7.96 -24.26
CA SER A 11 14.88 -6.81 -23.38
C SER A 11 16.17 -6.28 -22.79
N TYR A 12 16.35 -4.97 -22.81
CA TYR A 12 17.55 -4.28 -22.33
C TYR A 12 17.18 -3.02 -21.54
N SER A 13 17.99 -2.64 -20.57
CA SER A 13 17.91 -1.32 -19.95
C SER A 13 18.66 -0.30 -20.80
N GLY A 14 18.07 0.88 -21.00
CA GLY A 14 18.79 2.02 -21.53
C GLY A 14 19.81 2.55 -20.51
N ASN A 15 20.71 3.43 -20.97
CA ASN A 15 21.68 4.12 -20.10
C ASN A 15 21.93 5.57 -20.54
N GLY A 16 21.17 6.07 -21.52
CA GLY A 16 21.29 7.42 -22.09
C GLY A 16 22.47 7.63 -23.03
N THR A 17 23.32 6.62 -23.28
CA THR A 17 24.52 6.75 -24.13
C THR A 17 24.74 5.60 -25.11
N LEU A 18 24.31 4.38 -24.77
CA LEU A 18 24.37 3.20 -25.64
C LEU A 18 23.23 3.27 -26.65
N ASP A 19 23.60 3.43 -27.91
CA ASP A 19 22.67 3.52 -29.04
C ASP A 19 22.39 2.16 -29.70
N THR A 20 23.20 1.13 -29.42
CA THR A 20 23.18 -0.14 -30.14
C THR A 20 22.78 -1.30 -29.24
N PHE A 21 21.77 -2.06 -29.67
CA PHE A 21 21.22 -3.21 -28.96
C PHE A 21 21.10 -4.41 -29.90
N ASN A 22 21.46 -5.59 -29.43
CA ASN A 22 21.40 -6.81 -30.25
C ASN A 22 20.00 -7.42 -30.20
N TYR A 23 19.61 -8.11 -31.26
CA TYR A 23 18.51 -9.08 -31.23
C TYR A 23 19.06 -10.44 -31.64
N THR A 24 18.61 -11.51 -30.96
CA THR A 24 19.22 -12.85 -31.07
C THR A 24 18.31 -13.85 -31.77
N PHE A 25 17.47 -13.36 -32.68
CA PHE A 25 16.48 -14.17 -33.39
C PHE A 25 16.41 -13.77 -34.86
N LYS A 26 16.13 -14.74 -35.74
CA LYS A 26 15.99 -14.48 -37.18
C LYS A 26 14.77 -13.60 -37.49
N ILE A 27 14.96 -12.68 -38.42
CA ILE A 27 13.93 -11.89 -39.12
C ILE A 27 14.19 -12.01 -40.63
N PHE A 28 13.18 -11.91 -41.49
CA PHE A 28 13.38 -12.01 -42.94
C PHE A 28 13.55 -10.64 -43.60
N ALA A 29 12.83 -9.64 -43.11
CA ALA A 29 13.00 -8.24 -43.49
C ALA A 29 13.16 -7.36 -42.24
N ASP A 30 13.78 -6.19 -42.40
CA ASP A 30 13.89 -5.18 -41.32
C ASP A 30 12.51 -4.75 -40.79
N ALA A 31 11.46 -4.88 -41.59
CA ALA A 31 10.09 -4.58 -41.17
C ALA A 31 9.47 -5.65 -40.24
N ASP A 32 10.07 -6.85 -40.13
CA ASP A 32 9.53 -7.98 -39.35
C ASP A 32 9.85 -7.88 -37.84
N ILE A 33 10.07 -6.68 -37.33
CA ILE A 33 10.51 -6.42 -35.97
C ILE A 33 9.88 -5.14 -35.44
N GLN A 34 9.62 -5.14 -34.14
CA GLN A 34 9.04 -4.02 -33.44
C GLN A 34 9.94 -3.68 -32.25
N VAL A 35 10.27 -2.40 -32.15
CA VAL A 35 11.02 -1.84 -31.02
C VAL A 35 10.05 -0.99 -30.20
N ILE A 36 9.99 -1.28 -28.90
CA ILE A 36 9.12 -0.61 -27.94
C ILE A 36 10.00 -0.05 -26.84
N ILE A 37 9.78 1.20 -26.47
CA ILE A 37 10.35 1.81 -25.27
C ILE A 37 9.29 1.84 -24.19
N ARG A 38 9.62 1.27 -23.02
CA ARG A 38 8.80 1.38 -21.82
C ARG A 38 9.47 2.37 -20.85
N ASP A 39 8.74 3.39 -20.42
CA ASP A 39 9.23 4.40 -19.48
C ASP A 39 9.04 3.98 -18.00
N ALA A 40 9.50 4.83 -17.07
CA ALA A 40 9.38 4.61 -15.63
C ALA A 40 7.93 4.62 -15.10
N SER A 41 6.99 5.19 -15.87
CA SER A 41 5.56 5.19 -15.58
C SER A 41 4.84 3.98 -16.22
N ALA A 42 5.60 3.03 -16.77
CA ALA A 42 5.11 1.86 -17.49
C ALA A 42 4.33 2.17 -18.78
N THR A 43 4.50 3.36 -19.35
CA THR A 43 3.96 3.72 -20.66
C THR A 43 4.81 3.10 -21.76
N GLU A 44 4.18 2.43 -22.71
CA GLU A 44 4.85 1.81 -23.87
C GLU A 44 4.69 2.65 -25.13
N THR A 45 5.81 2.94 -25.80
CA THR A 45 5.82 3.67 -27.08
C THR A 45 6.49 2.82 -28.16
N VAL A 46 5.75 2.51 -29.23
CA VAL A 46 6.29 1.85 -30.42
C VAL A 46 7.15 2.84 -31.20
N LYS A 47 8.39 2.45 -31.51
CA LYS A 47 9.31 3.25 -32.30
C LYS A 47 9.24 2.86 -33.77
N THR A 48 9.37 3.85 -34.64
CA THR A 48 9.32 3.70 -36.11
C THR A 48 10.70 3.44 -36.69
N LEU A 49 10.83 2.40 -37.51
CA LEU A 49 12.01 2.09 -38.33
C LEU A 49 12.40 3.29 -39.22
N THR A 50 13.70 3.48 -39.47
CA THR A 50 14.36 4.59 -40.17
C THR A 50 14.21 5.99 -39.56
N THR A 51 13.17 6.24 -38.76
CA THR A 51 13.02 7.49 -38.00
C THR A 51 13.74 7.43 -36.66
N HIS A 52 13.47 6.40 -35.86
CA HIS A 52 13.99 6.30 -34.49
C HIS A 52 15.20 5.38 -34.41
N TYR A 53 15.24 4.33 -35.22
CA TYR A 53 16.32 3.35 -35.26
C TYR A 53 16.48 2.74 -36.67
N THR A 54 17.63 2.14 -36.90
CA THR A 54 17.94 1.30 -38.08
C THR A 54 18.28 -0.12 -37.64
N ILE A 55 18.23 -1.05 -38.58
CA ILE A 55 18.44 -2.48 -38.32
C ILE A 55 19.55 -3.01 -39.21
N THR A 56 20.30 -3.96 -38.68
CA THR A 56 21.20 -4.80 -39.47
C THR A 56 20.95 -6.27 -39.13
N GLY A 57 21.26 -7.16 -40.05
CA GLY A 57 21.20 -8.62 -39.81
C GLY A 57 19.87 -9.27 -40.19
N ALA A 58 19.03 -8.65 -41.02
CA ALA A 58 17.92 -9.35 -41.67
C ALA A 58 18.45 -10.56 -42.48
N GLY A 59 17.73 -11.67 -42.41
CA GLY A 59 18.12 -12.95 -42.99
C GLY A 59 19.10 -13.78 -42.12
N SER A 60 19.81 -13.16 -41.17
CA SER A 60 20.76 -13.86 -40.29
C SER A 60 20.04 -14.72 -39.25
N ALA A 61 20.47 -15.99 -39.11
CA ALA A 61 19.91 -16.90 -38.11
C ALA A 61 20.24 -16.50 -36.66
N SER A 62 21.40 -15.87 -36.45
CA SER A 62 21.84 -15.39 -35.13
C SER A 62 21.25 -14.04 -34.74
N GLY A 63 20.41 -13.45 -35.61
CA GLY A 63 19.91 -12.09 -35.46
C GLY A 63 20.94 -11.04 -35.86
N GLY A 64 20.82 -9.86 -35.28
CA GLY A 64 21.55 -8.66 -35.69
C GLY A 64 21.45 -7.54 -34.67
N THR A 65 21.46 -6.28 -35.13
CA THR A 65 21.47 -5.11 -34.23
C THR A 65 20.39 -4.08 -34.58
N ILE A 66 19.91 -3.41 -33.54
CA ILE A 66 19.11 -2.19 -33.58
C ILE A 66 20.04 -1.04 -33.19
N VAL A 67 20.13 -0.01 -34.03
CA VAL A 67 20.92 1.19 -33.77
C VAL A 67 19.99 2.40 -33.72
N PHE A 68 19.89 3.05 -32.57
CA PHE A 68 19.07 4.25 -32.39
C PHE A 68 19.72 5.47 -33.05
N THR A 69 18.89 6.33 -33.62
CA THR A 69 19.35 7.62 -34.18
C THR A 69 19.68 8.61 -33.07
N ALA A 70 20.52 9.60 -33.39
CA ALA A 70 20.86 10.67 -32.44
C ALA A 70 19.58 11.39 -31.95
N GLY A 71 19.44 11.51 -30.63
CA GLY A 71 18.26 12.08 -29.98
C GLY A 71 17.16 11.07 -29.59
N ASN A 72 17.28 9.81 -30.01
CA ASN A 72 16.35 8.73 -29.66
C ASN A 72 16.99 7.64 -28.78
N ILE A 73 18.19 7.90 -28.23
CA ILE A 73 18.92 6.97 -27.38
C ILE A 73 18.13 6.74 -26.07
N PRO A 74 17.76 5.50 -25.74
CA PRO A 74 17.01 5.18 -24.52
C PRO A 74 17.76 5.58 -23.25
N THR A 75 17.09 6.32 -22.38
CA THR A 75 17.60 6.82 -21.10
C THR A 75 17.75 5.70 -20.06
N ALA A 76 18.43 5.98 -18.94
CA ALA A 76 18.62 5.03 -17.85
C ALA A 76 17.32 4.55 -17.18
N THR A 77 16.24 5.31 -17.36
CA THR A 77 14.91 4.99 -16.83
C THR A 77 14.01 4.27 -17.83
N GLU A 78 14.51 4.01 -19.03
CA GLU A 78 13.75 3.38 -20.11
C GLU A 78 14.23 1.94 -20.35
N THR A 79 13.27 1.07 -20.68
CA THR A 79 13.55 -0.31 -21.10
C THR A 79 13.30 -0.44 -22.60
N VAL A 80 14.28 -0.99 -23.31
CA VAL A 80 14.21 -1.32 -24.74
C VAL A 80 13.70 -2.75 -24.87
N VAL A 81 12.52 -2.90 -25.47
CA VAL A 81 11.96 -4.20 -25.82
C VAL A 81 12.02 -4.35 -27.33
N ILE A 82 12.66 -5.42 -27.79
CA ILE A 82 12.79 -5.76 -29.20
C ILE A 82 12.07 -7.08 -29.41
N ARG A 83 11.04 -7.11 -30.25
CA ARG A 83 10.26 -8.34 -30.52
C ARG A 83 10.06 -8.55 -32.01
N ARG A 84 9.98 -9.82 -32.42
CA ARG A 84 9.63 -10.19 -33.79
C ARG A 84 8.17 -9.78 -34.06
N ALA A 85 7.92 -9.17 -35.21
CA ALA A 85 6.60 -8.75 -35.66
C ALA A 85 6.41 -9.15 -37.14
N SER A 86 6.28 -10.45 -37.38
CA SER A 86 6.20 -11.00 -38.74
C SER A 86 4.74 -10.96 -39.24
N PRO A 87 4.49 -10.62 -40.51
CA PRO A 87 3.16 -10.70 -41.09
C PRO A 87 2.57 -12.10 -40.97
N GLN A 88 1.35 -12.22 -40.45
CA GLN A 88 0.61 -13.49 -40.37
C GLN A 88 -0.07 -13.82 -41.71
N THR A 89 0.71 -13.84 -42.78
CA THR A 89 0.25 -14.12 -44.15
C THR A 89 1.10 -15.21 -44.78
N GLN A 90 0.48 -16.05 -45.60
CA GLN A 90 1.21 -16.95 -46.47
C GLN A 90 1.67 -16.19 -47.72
N ALA A 91 2.97 -15.91 -47.82
CA ALA A 91 3.54 -15.15 -48.94
C ALA A 91 3.95 -16.04 -50.13
N ILE A 92 4.06 -17.35 -49.94
CA ILE A 92 4.57 -18.29 -50.93
C ILE A 92 3.40 -18.99 -51.62
N ASP A 93 3.34 -18.80 -52.94
CA ASP A 93 2.40 -19.47 -53.83
C ASP A 93 3.13 -20.52 -54.67
N TYR A 94 2.61 -21.75 -54.72
CA TYR A 94 3.18 -22.82 -55.52
C TYR A 94 2.45 -22.94 -56.85
N ILE A 95 3.21 -22.89 -57.93
CA ILE A 95 2.69 -23.15 -59.27
C ILE A 95 2.77 -24.66 -59.53
N ALA A 96 1.65 -25.23 -60.00
CA ALA A 96 1.59 -26.65 -60.31
C ALA A 96 2.59 -27.03 -61.42
N ASN A 97 3.32 -28.14 -61.21
CA ASN A 97 4.32 -28.71 -62.13
C ASN A 97 5.63 -27.93 -62.28
N ASP A 98 5.87 -26.89 -61.48
CA ASP A 98 7.18 -26.26 -61.38
C ASP A 98 8.15 -27.16 -60.58
N PRO A 99 9.47 -27.17 -60.89
CA PRO A 99 10.44 -27.88 -60.06
C PRO A 99 10.36 -27.39 -58.62
N PHE A 100 10.36 -28.33 -57.68
CA PHE A 100 10.16 -28.03 -56.26
C PHE A 100 11.21 -27.05 -55.71
N PRO A 101 10.82 -25.83 -55.32
CA PRO A 101 11.77 -24.84 -54.80
C PRO A 101 12.00 -25.10 -53.31
N ALA A 102 12.92 -26.02 -53.00
CA ALA A 102 13.15 -26.49 -51.63
C ALA A 102 13.46 -25.35 -50.62
N GLU A 103 14.23 -24.34 -51.03
CA GLU A 103 14.54 -23.17 -50.18
C GLU A 103 13.29 -22.32 -49.88
N SER A 104 12.47 -22.02 -50.90
CA SER A 104 11.20 -21.32 -50.68
C SER A 104 10.25 -22.15 -49.81
N HIS A 105 10.27 -23.47 -49.97
CA HIS A 105 9.46 -24.35 -49.12
C HIS A 105 9.88 -24.30 -47.66
N GLU A 106 11.18 -24.39 -47.40
CA GLU A 106 11.72 -24.26 -46.05
C GLU A 106 11.42 -22.87 -45.45
N GLU A 107 11.56 -21.80 -46.24
CA GLU A 107 11.21 -20.44 -45.80
C GLU A 107 9.74 -20.31 -45.38
N GLY A 108 8.82 -20.94 -46.12
CA GLY A 108 7.39 -20.95 -45.77
C GLY A 108 7.11 -21.67 -44.45
N LEU A 109 7.78 -22.80 -44.20
CA LEU A 109 7.69 -23.54 -42.94
C LEU A 109 8.29 -22.74 -41.78
N ASP A 110 9.44 -22.10 -41.99
CA ASP A 110 10.06 -21.24 -41.01
C ASP A 110 9.14 -20.07 -40.65
N ARG A 111 8.57 -19.34 -41.62
CA ARG A 111 7.63 -18.24 -41.34
C ARG A 111 6.41 -18.71 -40.52
N SER A 112 5.87 -19.88 -40.85
CA SER A 112 4.74 -20.47 -40.10
C SER A 112 5.12 -20.78 -38.66
N MET A 113 6.30 -21.35 -38.45
CA MET A 113 6.81 -21.63 -37.10
C MET A 113 7.11 -20.34 -36.33
N MET A 114 7.60 -19.27 -36.98
CA MET A 114 7.76 -17.96 -36.34
C MET A 114 6.43 -17.38 -35.86
N ALA A 115 5.37 -17.49 -36.66
CA ALA A 115 4.03 -17.03 -36.28
C ALA A 115 3.48 -17.80 -35.07
N ILE A 116 3.73 -19.12 -34.99
CA ILE A 116 3.37 -19.94 -33.82
C ILE A 116 4.14 -19.51 -32.58
N GLN A 117 5.46 -19.24 -32.68
CA GLN A 117 6.25 -18.77 -31.54
C GLN A 117 5.78 -17.39 -31.05
N GLN A 118 5.43 -16.49 -31.96
CA GLN A 118 4.84 -15.20 -31.62
C GLN A 118 3.52 -15.39 -30.88
N LEU A 119 2.60 -16.20 -31.41
CA LEU A 119 1.33 -16.48 -30.77
C LEU A 119 1.50 -17.10 -29.39
N GLN A 120 2.46 -18.03 -29.22
CA GLN A 120 2.78 -18.61 -27.91
C GLN A 120 3.23 -17.54 -26.91
N GLU A 121 4.07 -16.60 -27.32
CA GLU A 121 4.48 -15.47 -26.46
C GLU A 121 3.29 -14.62 -26.01
N GLU A 122 2.29 -14.42 -26.88
CA GLU A 122 1.07 -13.67 -26.54
C GLU A 122 0.14 -14.45 -25.63
N VAL A 123 -0.02 -15.75 -25.88
CA VAL A 123 -0.82 -16.67 -25.04
C VAL A 123 -0.21 -16.81 -23.64
N ASP A 124 1.11 -16.79 -23.51
CA ASP A 124 1.79 -16.91 -22.21
C ASP A 124 1.53 -15.73 -21.27
N ARG A 125 1.31 -14.54 -21.85
CA ARG A 125 0.98 -13.30 -21.13
C ARG A 125 -0.51 -12.97 -21.11
N SER A 126 -1.36 -13.90 -21.58
CA SER A 126 -2.82 -13.76 -21.53
C SER A 126 -3.38 -14.31 -20.21
N ILE A 127 -4.53 -13.77 -19.79
CA ILE A 127 -5.30 -14.34 -18.68
C ILE A 127 -5.88 -15.69 -19.13
N LYS A 128 -5.59 -16.76 -18.39
CA LYS A 128 -6.03 -18.12 -18.71
C LYS A 128 -7.04 -18.60 -17.67
N LEU A 129 -8.16 -19.13 -18.15
CA LEU A 129 -9.07 -19.92 -17.33
C LEU A 129 -8.57 -21.36 -17.24
N SER A 130 -8.95 -22.08 -16.18
CA SER A 130 -8.66 -23.52 -16.10
C SER A 130 -9.33 -24.24 -17.27
N ARG A 131 -8.70 -25.32 -17.76
CA ARG A 131 -9.27 -26.20 -18.80
C ARG A 131 -10.60 -26.82 -18.40
N THR A 132 -10.90 -26.84 -17.11
CA THR A 132 -12.14 -27.40 -16.53
C THR A 132 -13.21 -26.35 -16.28
N ASN A 133 -12.94 -25.07 -16.51
CA ASN A 133 -13.93 -24.01 -16.36
C ASN A 133 -14.60 -23.71 -17.71
N THR A 134 -15.90 -23.44 -17.66
CA THR A 134 -16.69 -22.98 -18.80
C THR A 134 -17.12 -21.54 -18.52
N MET A 135 -16.91 -20.64 -19.48
CA MET A 135 -17.46 -19.29 -19.48
C MET A 135 -18.44 -19.19 -20.65
N ASN A 136 -19.55 -18.47 -20.46
CA ASN A 136 -20.50 -18.25 -21.55
C ASN A 136 -20.00 -17.16 -22.50
N SER A 137 -19.20 -16.21 -21.98
CA SER A 137 -18.53 -15.20 -22.78
C SER A 137 -17.15 -14.84 -22.21
N THR A 138 -16.21 -14.52 -23.09
CA THR A 138 -14.92 -13.93 -22.68
C THR A 138 -14.75 -12.52 -23.25
N GLU A 139 -15.82 -11.97 -23.83
CA GLU A 139 -15.86 -10.65 -24.43
C GLU A 139 -16.32 -9.61 -23.41
N PHE A 140 -15.55 -8.53 -23.28
CA PHE A 140 -16.01 -7.33 -22.58
C PHE A 140 -16.87 -6.50 -23.51
N THR A 141 -18.18 -6.46 -23.26
CA THR A 141 -19.12 -5.63 -24.02
C THR A 141 -19.18 -4.18 -23.52
N VAL A 142 -18.49 -3.86 -22.42
CA VAL A 142 -18.41 -2.51 -21.86
C VAL A 142 -17.28 -1.70 -22.49
N GLY A 143 -17.59 -0.46 -22.88
CA GLY A 143 -16.63 0.46 -23.49
C GLY A 143 -15.52 0.90 -22.52
N ASP A 144 -14.46 1.51 -23.06
CA ASP A 144 -13.30 2.02 -22.33
C ASP A 144 -13.63 3.07 -21.26
N THR A 145 -14.55 3.98 -21.57
CA THR A 145 -15.03 5.01 -20.65
C THR A 145 -15.81 4.37 -19.50
N ASP A 146 -16.63 3.36 -19.78
CA ASP A 146 -17.45 2.70 -18.76
C ASP A 146 -16.65 1.75 -17.87
N ARG A 147 -15.52 1.21 -18.33
CA ARG A 147 -14.64 0.33 -17.53
C ARG A 147 -13.59 1.08 -16.71
N ALA A 148 -13.39 2.39 -16.93
CA ALA A 148 -12.42 3.18 -16.20
C ALA A 148 -12.70 3.13 -14.68
N GLY A 149 -11.69 2.73 -13.88
CA GLY A 149 -11.80 2.62 -12.42
C GLY A 149 -12.60 1.41 -11.90
N LYS A 150 -13.11 0.52 -12.77
CA LYS A 150 -13.84 -0.68 -12.35
C LYS A 150 -12.90 -1.86 -12.07
N ILE A 151 -13.39 -2.80 -11.27
CA ILE A 151 -12.69 -4.04 -10.90
C ILE A 151 -13.07 -5.13 -11.91
N PHE A 152 -12.08 -5.89 -12.35
CA PHE A 152 -12.28 -7.14 -13.07
C PHE A 152 -12.52 -8.28 -12.09
N GLY A 153 -13.65 -8.98 -12.21
CA GLY A 153 -14.03 -10.04 -11.27
C GLY A 153 -15.06 -11.00 -11.85
N PHE A 154 -15.77 -11.68 -10.95
CA PHE A 154 -16.82 -12.64 -11.28
C PHE A 154 -18.15 -12.22 -10.67
N ASP A 155 -19.25 -12.41 -11.39
CA ASP A 155 -20.60 -12.17 -10.90
C ASP A 155 -21.16 -13.33 -10.05
N SER A 156 -22.43 -13.27 -9.66
CA SER A 156 -23.11 -14.32 -8.87
C SER A 156 -23.25 -15.65 -9.60
N ASN A 157 -23.13 -15.65 -10.92
CA ASN A 157 -23.17 -16.83 -11.78
C ASN A 157 -21.76 -17.35 -12.08
N GLY A 158 -20.73 -16.67 -11.58
CA GLY A 158 -19.34 -17.00 -11.82
C GLY A 158 -18.83 -16.55 -13.18
N GLU A 159 -19.54 -15.67 -13.89
CA GLU A 159 -19.16 -15.15 -15.20
C GLU A 159 -18.24 -13.93 -15.07
N LEU A 160 -17.37 -13.71 -16.05
CA LEU A 160 -16.47 -12.54 -16.07
C LEU A 160 -17.25 -11.24 -16.14
N VAL A 161 -16.97 -10.32 -15.22
CA VAL A 161 -17.62 -9.01 -15.15
C VAL A 161 -16.60 -7.91 -14.85
N VAL A 162 -16.88 -6.72 -15.39
CA VAL A 162 -16.21 -5.48 -15.02
C VAL A 162 -17.20 -4.65 -14.20
N SER A 163 -17.04 -4.69 -12.88
CA SER A 163 -18.01 -4.12 -11.93
C SER A 163 -17.39 -3.00 -11.09
N GLN A 164 -18.23 -2.10 -10.58
CA GLN A 164 -17.81 -0.97 -9.77
C GLN A 164 -17.72 -1.38 -8.28
N GLU A 165 -16.50 -1.35 -7.74
CA GLU A 165 -16.11 -1.36 -6.30
C GLU A 165 -16.78 -2.38 -5.35
N LEU A 166 -16.45 -2.28 -4.04
CA LEU A 166 -17.01 -3.10 -2.96
C LEU A 166 -18.55 -3.15 -2.96
N GLY A 167 -19.21 -2.15 -3.56
CA GLY A 167 -20.65 -1.93 -3.62
C GLY A 167 -21.03 -0.50 -4.03
N THR A 168 -22.25 -0.26 -4.55
CA THR A 168 -22.77 1.11 -4.74
C THR A 168 -23.46 1.59 -3.46
N PHE A 169 -23.10 2.76 -2.94
CA PHE A 169 -23.81 3.34 -1.80
C PHE A 169 -25.16 3.93 -2.23
N LYS A 170 -26.25 3.35 -1.72
CA LYS A 170 -27.64 3.70 -2.08
C LYS A 170 -28.27 4.71 -1.12
N GLY A 171 -27.54 5.17 -0.11
CA GLY A 171 -28.07 6.04 0.93
C GLY A 171 -28.86 5.26 1.99
N ASN A 172 -29.97 5.83 2.46
CA ASN A 172 -30.84 5.18 3.44
C ASN A 172 -31.62 4.03 2.79
N TRP A 173 -31.77 2.92 3.51
CA TRP A 173 -32.62 1.83 3.04
C TRP A 173 -34.07 2.28 2.90
N SER A 174 -34.67 1.87 1.79
CA SER A 174 -36.10 2.02 1.47
C SER A 174 -36.71 0.67 1.11
N ALA A 175 -38.00 0.49 1.45
CA ALA A 175 -38.80 -0.67 1.07
C ALA A 175 -39.14 -0.65 -0.44
N SER A 176 -39.51 -1.81 -0.99
CA SER A 176 -39.90 -1.98 -2.39
C SER A 176 -38.87 -1.45 -3.39
N THR A 177 -37.59 -1.44 -3.01
CA THR A 177 -36.48 -0.91 -3.79
C THR A 177 -35.61 -2.08 -4.24
N THR A 178 -35.27 -2.14 -5.52
CA THR A 178 -34.36 -3.17 -6.02
C THR A 178 -32.91 -2.81 -5.67
N TYR A 179 -32.29 -3.68 -4.89
CA TYR A 179 -30.87 -3.62 -4.56
C TYR A 179 -30.13 -4.73 -5.30
N SER A 180 -29.02 -4.36 -5.92
CA SER A 180 -28.10 -5.33 -6.50
C SER A 180 -27.23 -5.95 -5.40
N ALA A 181 -26.67 -7.14 -5.66
CA ALA A 181 -25.65 -7.66 -4.77
C ALA A 181 -24.52 -6.63 -4.63
N ARG A 182 -24.01 -6.50 -3.42
CA ARG A 182 -23.05 -5.50 -2.94
C ARG A 182 -23.58 -4.09 -2.69
N ASP A 183 -24.83 -3.76 -2.98
CA ASP A 183 -25.35 -2.42 -2.64
C ASP A 183 -25.22 -2.13 -1.14
N ILE A 184 -24.72 -0.94 -0.81
CA ILE A 184 -24.49 -0.51 0.57
C ILE A 184 -25.62 0.44 0.97
N VAL A 185 -26.27 0.15 2.09
CA VAL A 185 -27.40 0.93 2.62
C VAL A 185 -27.17 1.29 4.09
N LYS A 186 -27.75 2.41 4.50
CA LYS A 186 -27.87 2.77 5.91
C LYS A 186 -29.23 2.34 6.44
N ASP A 187 -29.24 1.57 7.52
CA ASP A 187 -30.43 1.38 8.35
C ASP A 187 -30.57 2.59 9.28
N THR A 188 -31.61 3.38 9.11
CA THR A 188 -31.82 4.60 9.91
C THR A 188 -32.35 4.33 11.31
N SER A 189 -32.88 3.14 11.58
CA SER A 189 -33.36 2.77 12.92
C SER A 189 -32.22 2.40 13.87
N THR A 190 -31.17 1.76 13.35
CA THR A 190 -29.98 1.33 14.11
C THR A 190 -28.75 2.18 13.82
N ASN A 191 -28.78 3.01 12.78
CA ASN A 191 -27.64 3.71 12.18
C ASN A 191 -26.54 2.81 11.61
N ASN A 192 -26.76 1.50 11.60
CA ASN A 192 -25.83 0.53 11.05
C ASN A 192 -25.77 0.64 9.52
N ILE A 193 -24.61 0.27 8.98
CA ILE A 193 -24.39 0.19 7.54
C ILE A 193 -24.39 -1.29 7.15
N PHE A 194 -25.17 -1.63 6.14
CA PHE A 194 -25.31 -2.99 5.61
C PHE A 194 -24.90 -3.06 4.15
N LEU A 195 -24.45 -4.23 3.74
CA LEU A 195 -24.20 -4.59 2.35
C LEU A 195 -25.17 -5.70 1.94
N ALA A 196 -25.81 -5.56 0.77
CA ALA A 196 -26.63 -6.62 0.21
C ALA A 196 -25.74 -7.78 -0.24
N ASN A 197 -25.87 -8.96 0.36
CA ASN A 197 -25.08 -10.13 -0.07
C ASN A 197 -25.67 -10.78 -1.34
N THR A 198 -26.97 -10.61 -1.56
CA THR A 198 -27.73 -11.16 -2.69
C THR A 198 -28.67 -10.09 -3.26
N GLY A 199 -28.72 -9.96 -4.58
CA GLY A 199 -29.63 -9.01 -5.24
C GLY A 199 -31.10 -9.36 -4.99
N HIS A 200 -31.92 -8.38 -4.63
CA HIS A 200 -33.34 -8.56 -4.34
C HIS A 200 -34.11 -7.23 -4.40
N THR A 201 -35.43 -7.31 -4.53
CA THR A 201 -36.32 -6.18 -4.23
C THR A 201 -36.67 -6.22 -2.75
N SER A 202 -36.37 -5.14 -2.02
CA SER A 202 -36.53 -5.09 -0.57
C SER A 202 -37.99 -5.16 -0.14
N SER A 203 -38.20 -5.80 1.00
CA SER A 203 -39.48 -6.01 1.66
C SER A 203 -39.35 -5.86 3.19
N GLY A 204 -40.48 -5.76 3.87
CA GLY A 204 -40.53 -5.55 5.32
C GLY A 204 -40.24 -4.10 5.71
N SER A 205 -39.70 -3.92 6.92
CA SER A 205 -39.38 -2.62 7.50
C SER A 205 -38.03 -2.68 8.23
N GLN A 206 -37.41 -1.53 8.48
CA GLN A 206 -36.30 -1.44 9.42
C GLN A 206 -36.74 -1.88 10.83
N PRO A 207 -35.83 -2.44 11.66
CA PRO A 207 -34.40 -2.65 11.41
C PRO A 207 -34.10 -3.83 10.48
N LEU A 208 -33.02 -3.72 9.70
CA LEU A 208 -32.62 -4.74 8.73
C LEU A 208 -32.16 -6.05 9.37
N THR A 209 -31.69 -6.01 10.62
CA THR A 209 -31.28 -7.22 11.37
C THR A 209 -32.43 -8.18 11.67
N THR A 210 -33.67 -7.71 11.66
CA THR A 210 -34.86 -8.54 11.96
C THR A 210 -35.93 -8.45 10.88
N ASN A 211 -35.65 -7.81 9.75
CA ASN A 211 -36.63 -7.68 8.69
C ASN A 211 -36.79 -8.98 7.90
N THR A 212 -37.77 -8.99 6.99
CA THR A 212 -38.07 -10.12 6.10
C THR A 212 -36.87 -10.54 5.25
N ASP A 213 -36.02 -9.58 4.87
CA ASP A 213 -34.83 -9.81 4.04
C ASP A 213 -33.53 -9.92 4.85
N SER A 214 -33.59 -10.12 6.17
CA SER A 214 -32.42 -10.00 7.07
C SER A 214 -31.25 -10.90 6.67
N ALA A 215 -31.52 -12.09 6.15
CA ALA A 215 -30.49 -13.01 5.65
C ALA A 215 -29.77 -12.52 4.37
N LYS A 216 -30.31 -11.50 3.69
CA LYS A 216 -29.76 -10.91 2.46
C LYS A 216 -28.88 -9.68 2.74
N TRP A 217 -28.73 -9.32 4.01
CA TRP A 217 -27.96 -8.16 4.46
C TRP A 217 -26.82 -8.59 5.38
N ASP A 218 -25.60 -8.24 5.01
CA ASP A 218 -24.43 -8.41 5.87
C ASP A 218 -24.12 -7.08 6.56
N LEU A 219 -23.87 -7.12 7.87
CA LEU A 219 -23.48 -5.95 8.64
C LEU A 219 -22.05 -5.53 8.27
N LEU A 220 -21.90 -4.31 7.75
CA LEU A 220 -20.60 -3.74 7.41
C LEU A 220 -20.06 -2.87 8.54
N VAL A 221 -20.93 -2.07 9.18
CA VAL A 221 -20.58 -1.20 10.30
C VAL A 221 -21.65 -1.28 11.38
N ASP A 222 -21.23 -1.70 12.58
CA ASP A 222 -22.00 -1.54 13.82
C ASP A 222 -21.77 -0.13 14.40
N ALA A 223 -22.77 0.73 14.22
CA ALA A 223 -22.74 2.10 14.68
C ALA A 223 -22.76 2.22 16.21
N ALA A 224 -23.41 1.29 16.91
CA ALA A 224 -23.50 1.31 18.38
C ALA A 224 -22.13 1.00 19.00
N SER A 225 -21.45 -0.03 18.48
CA SER A 225 -20.09 -0.39 18.89
C SER A 225 -19.09 0.73 18.58
N ALA A 226 -19.19 1.36 17.41
CA ALA A 226 -18.35 2.51 17.06
C ALA A 226 -18.57 3.72 17.99
N THR A 227 -19.83 4.04 18.30
CA THR A 227 -20.20 5.15 19.20
C THR A 227 -19.75 4.89 20.64
N THR A 228 -19.90 3.66 21.12
CA THR A 228 -19.43 3.24 22.45
C THR A 228 -17.91 3.38 22.54
N SER A 229 -17.18 2.94 21.51
CA SER A 229 -15.73 3.06 21.46
C SER A 229 -15.28 4.53 21.49
N ALA A 230 -15.97 5.42 20.75
CA ALA A 230 -15.70 6.85 20.78
C ALA A 230 -15.97 7.47 22.17
N THR A 231 -17.05 7.06 22.85
CA THR A 231 -17.40 7.54 24.19
C THR A 231 -16.38 7.09 25.24
N ASN A 232 -15.96 5.83 25.18
CA ASN A 232 -14.94 5.27 26.09
C ASN A 232 -13.58 5.97 25.90
N ALA A 233 -13.22 6.30 24.66
CA ALA A 233 -12.01 7.08 24.37
C ALA A 233 -12.08 8.50 24.98
N ALA A 234 -13.22 9.19 24.84
CA ALA A 234 -13.43 10.51 25.43
C ALA A 234 -13.43 10.50 26.97
N ALA A 235 -14.03 9.46 27.58
CA ALA A 235 -14.00 9.27 29.03
C ALA A 235 -12.56 9.02 29.53
N SER A 236 -11.80 8.19 28.81
CA SER A 236 -10.38 7.92 29.13
C SER A 236 -9.53 9.18 29.04
N ALA A 237 -9.77 10.06 28.06
CA ALA A 237 -9.09 11.35 27.94
C ALA A 237 -9.39 12.27 29.14
N THR A 238 -10.66 12.34 29.58
CA THR A 238 -11.06 13.12 30.76
C THR A 238 -10.43 12.58 32.04
N ALA A 239 -10.38 11.26 32.21
CA ALA A 239 -9.74 10.62 33.35
C ALA A 239 -8.23 10.93 33.39
N ALA A 240 -7.54 10.86 32.24
CA ALA A 240 -6.13 11.21 32.14
C ALA A 240 -5.86 12.69 32.50
N ALA A 241 -6.71 13.61 32.05
CA ALA A 241 -6.61 15.03 32.41
C ALA A 241 -6.79 15.25 33.92
N THR A 242 -7.73 14.53 34.56
CA THR A 242 -7.94 14.58 36.01
C THR A 242 -6.72 14.06 36.77
N SER A 243 -6.14 12.93 36.33
CA SER A 243 -4.91 12.38 36.91
C SER A 243 -3.75 13.36 36.82
N ALA A 244 -3.61 14.11 35.71
CA ALA A 244 -2.59 15.14 35.56
C ALA A 244 -2.75 16.27 36.59
N THR A 245 -3.98 16.76 36.80
CA THR A 245 -4.27 17.78 37.83
C THR A 245 -3.98 17.27 39.25
N ASN A 246 -4.34 16.03 39.56
CA ASN A 246 -4.07 15.41 40.85
C ASN A 246 -2.56 15.24 41.10
N ALA A 247 -1.80 14.89 40.07
CA ALA A 247 -0.34 14.81 40.15
C ALA A 247 0.28 16.20 40.45
N SER A 248 -0.17 17.25 39.75
CA SER A 248 0.29 18.64 39.99
C SER A 248 -0.06 19.13 41.41
N THR A 249 -1.24 18.77 41.90
CA THR A 249 -1.65 19.06 43.29
C THR A 249 -0.76 18.34 44.30
N SER A 250 -0.46 17.06 44.05
CA SER A 250 0.41 16.26 44.91
C SER A 250 1.83 16.80 44.96
N GLU A 251 2.37 17.27 43.83
CA GLU A 251 3.66 17.94 43.73
C GLU A 251 3.68 19.22 44.59
N THR A 252 2.64 20.05 44.50
CA THR A 252 2.51 21.29 45.30
C THR A 252 2.45 21.00 46.80
N ASN A 253 1.67 19.98 47.20
CA ASN A 253 1.56 19.56 48.60
C ASN A 253 2.91 19.03 49.14
N ALA A 254 3.66 18.27 48.33
CA ALA A 254 4.98 17.79 48.68
C ALA A 254 5.98 18.96 48.88
N ALA A 255 5.98 19.95 47.98
CA ALA A 255 6.81 21.14 48.10
C ALA A 255 6.48 21.97 49.37
N THR A 256 5.20 22.10 49.70
CA THR A 256 4.74 22.78 50.93
C THR A 256 5.21 22.03 52.19
N SER A 257 5.11 20.70 52.18
CA SER A 257 5.57 19.86 53.29
C SER A 257 7.10 19.95 53.47
N ALA A 258 7.86 19.95 52.38
CA ALA A 258 9.32 20.13 52.41
C ALA A 258 9.73 21.50 52.98
N THR A 259 9.02 22.56 52.60
CA THR A 259 9.22 23.91 53.15
C THR A 259 8.95 23.92 54.66
N THR A 260 7.83 23.32 55.09
CA THR A 260 7.46 23.22 56.52
C THR A 260 8.51 22.46 57.32
N ALA A 261 9.00 21.33 56.80
CA ALA A 261 10.06 20.55 57.44
C ALA A 261 11.37 21.35 57.57
N THR A 262 11.73 22.11 56.55
CA THR A 262 12.90 23.00 56.57
C THR A 262 12.77 24.08 57.66
N THR A 263 11.60 24.72 57.77
CA THR A 263 11.31 25.69 58.83
C THR A 263 11.43 25.05 60.22
N LYS A 264 10.83 23.88 60.43
CA LYS A 264 10.88 23.18 61.72
C LYS A 264 12.28 22.74 62.10
N ALA A 265 13.11 22.34 61.13
CA ALA A 265 14.52 22.06 61.38
C ALA A 265 15.28 23.31 61.86
N GLY A 266 15.00 24.48 61.26
CA GLY A 266 15.57 25.76 61.70
C GLY A 266 15.13 26.17 63.12
N GLU A 267 13.84 26.02 63.44
CA GLU A 267 13.31 26.27 64.79
C GLU A 267 13.95 25.36 65.85
N ALA A 268 14.14 24.07 65.51
CA ALA A 268 14.80 23.11 66.39
C ALA A 268 16.27 23.46 66.64
N SER A 269 17.00 23.87 65.59
CA SER A 269 18.40 24.33 65.71
C SER A 269 18.52 25.58 66.59
N THR A 270 17.59 26.53 66.42
CA THR A 270 17.51 27.73 67.28
C THR A 270 17.25 27.35 68.74
N SER A 271 16.29 26.45 68.97
CA SER A 271 15.95 25.97 70.33
C SER A 271 17.13 25.26 71.00
N ALA A 272 17.89 24.46 70.24
CA ALA A 272 19.11 23.81 70.75
C ALA A 272 20.18 24.85 71.15
N THR A 273 20.38 25.88 70.34
CA THR A 273 21.33 26.98 70.64
C THR A 273 20.93 27.74 71.91
N ASN A 274 19.64 28.02 72.07
CA ASN A 274 19.11 28.67 73.27
C ASN A 274 19.30 27.80 74.52
N ALA A 275 19.10 26.49 74.42
CA ALA A 275 19.32 25.56 75.53
C ALA A 275 20.79 25.51 75.96
N GLU A 276 21.74 25.47 75.01
CA GLU A 276 23.17 25.52 75.34
C GLU A 276 23.55 26.85 76.00
N THR A 277 23.02 27.96 75.48
CA THR A 277 23.23 29.29 76.08
C THR A 277 22.71 29.34 77.53
N ALA A 278 21.53 28.79 77.78
CA ALA A 278 20.94 28.72 79.13
C ALA A 278 21.77 27.83 80.07
N LYS A 279 22.29 26.71 79.57
CA LYS A 279 23.22 25.85 80.31
C LYS A 279 24.49 26.60 80.71
N THR A 280 25.16 27.27 79.77
CA THR A 280 26.35 28.08 80.06
C THR A 280 26.06 29.19 81.08
N ALA A 281 24.90 29.85 80.98
CA ALA A 281 24.49 30.86 81.96
C ALA A 281 24.29 30.28 83.37
N ALA A 282 23.69 29.08 83.46
CA ALA A 282 23.51 28.38 84.73
C ALA A 282 24.85 27.94 85.35
N GLU A 283 25.77 27.38 84.54
CA GLU A 283 27.13 27.03 84.97
C GLU A 283 27.88 28.26 85.50
N THR A 284 27.74 29.41 84.81
CA THR A 284 28.34 30.68 85.24
C THR A 284 27.74 31.18 86.56
N ALA A 285 26.42 31.11 86.72
CA ALA A 285 25.74 31.51 87.95
C ALA A 285 26.11 30.62 89.14
N GLN A 286 26.27 29.31 88.92
CA GLN A 286 26.76 28.38 89.93
C GLN A 286 28.17 28.74 90.39
N ALA A 287 29.10 28.93 89.45
CA ALA A 287 30.48 29.32 89.78
C ALA A 287 30.55 30.64 90.57
N ALA A 288 29.71 31.62 90.21
CA ALA A 288 29.61 32.89 90.94
C ALA A 288 29.08 32.69 92.38
N ALA A 289 28.10 31.80 92.58
CA ALA A 289 27.57 31.48 93.90
C ALA A 289 28.60 30.75 94.79
N GLU A 290 29.36 29.80 94.21
CA GLU A 290 30.44 29.10 94.90
C GLU A 290 31.55 30.07 95.33
N ALA A 291 31.96 30.99 94.45
CA ALA A 291 32.94 32.03 94.77
C ALA A 291 32.45 32.98 95.90
N ALA A 292 31.17 33.34 95.90
CA ALA A 292 30.59 34.18 96.94
C ALA A 292 30.59 33.47 98.32
N LEU A 293 30.30 32.16 98.35
CA LEU A 293 30.34 31.36 99.57
C LEU A 293 31.76 31.27 100.14
N ASP A 294 32.76 31.05 99.29
CA ASP A 294 34.16 30.94 99.69
C ASP A 294 34.65 32.26 100.30
N ASN A 295 34.26 33.39 99.71
CA ASN A 295 34.59 34.72 100.23
C ASN A 295 33.96 34.98 101.62
N LEU A 296 32.73 34.49 101.86
CA LEU A 296 32.04 34.62 103.14
C LEU A 296 32.66 33.74 104.25
N MET A 297 33.18 32.58 103.87
CA MET A 297 33.92 31.67 104.74
C MET A 297 35.27 32.23 105.17
N ILE A 298 35.89 33.08 104.33
CA ILE A 298 37.14 33.78 104.65
C ILE A 298 36.89 34.89 105.70
N ASP A 299 35.83 35.68 105.56
CA ASP A 299 35.48 36.77 106.50
C ASP A 299 35.15 36.28 107.92
N PHE A 300 34.62 35.06 108.07
CA PHE A 300 34.30 34.48 109.40
C PHE A 300 35.52 33.91 110.15
N ARG A 301 36.69 33.84 109.53
CA ARG A 301 37.92 33.27 110.13
C ARG A 301 38.92 34.32 110.62
N CYS A 302 38.58 35.61 110.55
CA CYS A 302 39.34 36.72 111.14
C CYS A 302 38.62 37.27 112.37
#